data_AF-A0AAE9MV11-F1
#
_entry.id   AF-A0AAE9MV11-F1
#
_cell.length_a   1.000
_cell.length_b   1.000
_cell.length_c   1.000
_cell.angle_alpha   90.00
_cell.angle_beta   90.00
_cell.angle_gamma   90.00
#
_symmetry.space_group_name_H-M   'P 1'
#
loop_
_entity.id
_entity.type
_entity.pdbx_description
1 polymer ?
#
loop_
_entity_poly.entity_id
_entity_poly.type
_entity_poly.pdbx_seq_one_letter_code
_entity_poly.pdbx_strand_id
1 'polypeptide(L)'
;MKKDKTEQEKKLIGIMIDMYRSFEGREMNDDELDELFLYASKRIETCLYRKKAQKKPFCNVCPIHCYKSDMREKIKKVMRYAGPRLLFKRPILSLKHLFHTIYAKKHPPKPPV
;
A
#
# COMPACT_ATOMS: atom_id res chain seq x y z
N MET A 1 13.82 18.17 3.38
CA MET A 1 14.21 16.74 3.35
C MET A 1 12.95 15.85 3.27
N LYS A 2 12.33 15.70 2.08
CA LYS A 2 11.04 14.99 1.88
C LYS A 2 11.18 13.60 1.22
N LYS A 3 12.40 13.17 0.87
CA LYS A 3 12.66 11.94 0.09
C LYS A 3 12.41 10.63 0.85
N ASP A 4 12.48 10.61 2.17
CA ASP A 4 12.48 9.36 2.94
C ASP A 4 11.12 8.63 2.95
N LYS A 5 10.00 9.36 3.11
CA LYS A 5 8.67 8.72 3.25
C LYS A 5 8.16 8.04 1.97
N THR A 6 8.49 8.58 0.80
CA THR A 6 8.10 7.98 -0.49
C THR A 6 8.86 6.68 -0.72
N GLU A 7 10.17 6.71 -0.49
CA GLU A 7 11.03 5.53 -0.65
C GLU A 7 10.71 4.45 0.39
N GLN A 8 10.37 4.84 1.63
CA GLN A 8 9.87 3.90 2.65
C GLN A 8 8.60 3.19 2.21
N GLU A 9 7.64 3.90 1.60
CA GLU A 9 6.39 3.27 1.12
C GLU A 9 6.63 2.38 -0.10
N LYS A 10 7.50 2.78 -1.03
CA LYS A 10 7.89 1.93 -2.17
C LYS A 10 8.59 0.65 -1.68
N LYS A 11 9.55 0.79 -0.76
CA LYS A 11 10.25 -0.33 -0.14
C LYS A 11 9.27 -1.27 0.58
N LEU A 12 8.27 -0.71 1.27
CA LEU A 12 7.22 -1.49 1.93
C LEU A 12 6.42 -2.32 0.91
N ILE A 13 5.99 -1.71 -0.19
CA ILE A 13 5.28 -2.45 -1.25
C ILE A 13 6.18 -3.51 -1.88
N GLY A 14 7.46 -3.21 -2.14
CA GLY A 14 8.43 -4.18 -2.64
C GLY A 14 8.51 -5.42 -1.74
N ILE A 15 8.69 -5.21 -0.44
CA ILE A 15 8.70 -6.31 0.55
C ILE A 15 7.39 -7.11 0.50
N MET A 16 6.24 -6.46 0.36
CA MET A 16 4.95 -7.14 0.30
C MET A 16 4.80 -7.98 -0.98
N ILE A 17 5.30 -7.48 -2.11
CA ILE A 17 5.31 -8.19 -3.40
C ILE A 17 6.27 -9.38 -3.34
N ASP A 18 7.48 -9.21 -2.78
CA ASP A 18 8.44 -10.30 -2.59
C ASP A 18 7.87 -11.41 -1.70
N MET A 19 7.18 -11.05 -0.61
CA MET A 19 6.47 -12.03 0.22
C MET A 19 5.42 -12.81 -0.57
N TYR A 20 4.68 -12.14 -1.46
CA TYR A 20 3.68 -12.77 -2.31
C TYR A 20 4.30 -13.61 -3.43
N ARG A 21 5.49 -13.25 -3.91
CA ARG A 21 6.26 -14.04 -4.88
C ARG A 21 6.63 -15.42 -4.30
N SER A 22 6.95 -15.50 -3.01
CA SER A 22 7.21 -16.76 -2.32
C SER A 22 5.95 -17.56 -1.94
N PHE A 23 4.75 -17.10 -2.30
CA PHE A 23 3.51 -17.83 -2.02
C PHE A 23 3.25 -18.89 -3.09
N GLU A 24 3.17 -20.16 -2.70
CA GLU A 24 2.92 -21.28 -3.62
C GLU A 24 1.54 -21.20 -4.31
N GLY A 25 0.53 -20.66 -3.61
CA GLY A 25 -0.82 -20.46 -4.17
C GLY A 25 -1.02 -19.14 -4.89
N ARG A 26 0.06 -18.48 -5.35
CA ARG A 26 -0.06 -17.19 -6.03
C ARG A 26 -0.69 -17.35 -7.40
N GLU A 27 -1.64 -16.46 -7.70
CA GLU A 27 -2.30 -16.42 -9.01
C GLU A 27 -1.57 -15.57 -10.05
N MET A 28 -0.59 -14.75 -9.62
CA MET A 28 0.12 -13.82 -10.52
C MET A 28 1.52 -14.35 -10.81
N ASN A 29 1.95 -14.23 -12.06
CA ASN A 29 3.32 -14.56 -12.47
C ASN A 29 4.31 -13.44 -12.08
N ASP A 30 5.61 -13.67 -12.30
CA ASP A 30 6.64 -12.72 -11.86
C ASP A 30 6.62 -11.41 -12.68
N ASP A 31 6.28 -11.47 -13.97
CA ASP A 31 6.13 -10.30 -14.82
C ASP A 31 4.97 -9.40 -14.36
N GLU A 32 3.84 -9.99 -13.98
CA GLU A 32 2.68 -9.27 -13.43
C GLU A 32 3.00 -8.63 -12.08
N LEU A 33 3.84 -9.26 -11.27
CA LEU A 33 4.31 -8.72 -10.00
C LEU A 33 5.25 -7.54 -10.19
N ASP A 34 6.15 -7.61 -11.17
CA ASP A 34 7.06 -6.53 -11.51
C ASP A 34 6.30 -5.34 -12.11
N GLU A 35 5.34 -5.60 -13.00
CA GLU A 35 4.43 -4.58 -13.54
C GLU A 35 3.65 -3.91 -12.40
N LEU A 36 3.11 -4.69 -11.46
CA LEU A 36 2.39 -4.18 -10.31
C LEU A 36 3.28 -3.29 -9.43
N PHE A 37 4.53 -3.68 -9.20
CA PHE A 37 5.49 -2.90 -8.42
C PHE A 37 5.81 -1.55 -9.09
N LEU A 38 6.10 -1.56 -10.39
CA LEU A 38 6.38 -0.37 -11.17
C LEU A 38 5.17 0.58 -11.19
N TYR A 39 3.98 0.02 -11.41
CA TYR A 39 2.73 0.78 -11.38
C TYR A 39 2.49 1.43 -10.02
N ALA A 40 2.59 0.64 -8.93
CA ALA A 40 2.38 1.12 -7.57
C ALA A 40 3.38 2.22 -7.20
N SER A 41 4.65 2.04 -7.54
CA SER A 41 5.72 3.01 -7.31
C SER A 41 5.43 4.36 -7.98
N LYS A 42 5.02 4.33 -9.25
CA LYS A 42 4.62 5.53 -10.01
C LYS A 42 3.42 6.23 -9.36
N ARG A 43 2.42 5.50 -8.84
CA ARG A 43 1.27 6.09 -8.12
C ARG A 43 1.68 6.73 -6.79
N ILE A 44 2.65 6.16 -6.08
CA ILE A 44 3.15 6.72 -4.80
C ILE A 44 3.87 8.05 -5.05
N GLU A 45 4.68 8.14 -6.09
CA GLU A 45 5.39 9.37 -6.49
C GLU A 45 4.44 10.49 -6.88
N THR A 46 3.40 10.16 -7.65
CA THR A 46 2.45 11.13 -8.19
C THR A 46 1.28 11.44 -7.25
N CYS A 47 1.32 10.96 -6.00
CA CYS A 47 0.23 11.05 -5.04
C CYS A 47 -0.19 12.51 -4.74
N LEU A 48 -1.48 12.81 -4.95
CA LEU A 48 -2.06 14.15 -4.79
C LEU A 48 -1.94 14.70 -3.36
N TYR A 49 -2.15 13.88 -2.33
CA TYR A 49 -2.00 14.30 -0.93
C TYR A 49 -0.60 14.85 -0.64
N ARG A 50 0.45 14.23 -1.20
CA ARG A 50 1.82 14.73 -1.05
C ARG A 50 2.06 16.00 -1.85
N LYS A 51 1.55 16.08 -3.07
CA LYS A 51 1.64 17.30 -3.91
C LYS A 51 1.04 18.50 -3.20
N LYS A 52 -0.12 18.32 -2.55
CA LYS A 52 -0.81 19.36 -1.76
C LYS A 52 -0.25 19.54 -0.33
N ALA A 53 0.88 18.90 0.01
CA ALA A 53 1.50 18.92 1.34
C ALA A 53 0.56 18.53 2.52
N GLN A 54 -0.50 17.76 2.24
CA GLN A 54 -1.45 17.29 3.24
C GLN A 54 -1.00 15.94 3.84
N LYS A 55 -1.54 15.62 5.02
CA LYS A 55 -1.30 14.32 5.66
C LYS A 55 -1.94 13.21 4.83
N LYS A 56 -1.11 12.41 4.16
CA LYS A 56 -1.55 11.26 3.36
C LYS A 56 -2.13 10.16 4.27
N PRO A 57 -3.37 9.68 4.06
CA PRO A 57 -3.87 8.49 4.73
C PRO A 57 -3.23 7.22 4.16
N PHE A 58 -3.41 6.08 4.83
CA PHE A 58 -2.98 4.80 4.24
C PHE A 58 -3.72 4.51 2.92
N CYS A 59 -3.03 3.93 1.95
CA CYS A 59 -3.59 3.68 0.61
C CYS A 59 -4.87 2.83 0.64
N ASN A 60 -5.01 1.94 1.63
CA ASN A 60 -6.18 1.08 1.80
C ASN A 60 -7.47 1.84 2.22
N VAL A 61 -7.34 3.01 2.84
CA VAL A 61 -8.45 3.87 3.29
C VAL A 61 -8.48 5.21 2.55
N CYS A 62 -7.66 5.36 1.52
CA CYS A 62 -7.61 6.55 0.69
C CYS A 62 -8.93 6.67 -0.11
N PRO A 63 -9.64 7.81 -0.04
CA PRO A 63 -10.90 8.00 -0.76
C PRO A 63 -10.68 8.20 -2.27
N ILE A 64 -9.44 8.52 -2.69
CA ILE A 64 -9.10 8.77 -4.09
C ILE A 64 -8.98 7.45 -4.83
N HIS A 65 -9.78 7.27 -5.89
CA HIS A 65 -9.68 6.14 -6.81
C HIS A 65 -8.50 6.32 -7.77
N CYS A 66 -7.27 6.14 -7.26
CA CYS A 66 -6.05 6.37 -8.02
C CYS A 66 -5.56 5.14 -8.81
N TYR A 67 -5.94 3.93 -8.42
CA TYR A 67 -5.56 2.71 -9.14
C TYR A 67 -6.57 2.40 -10.25
N LYS A 68 -6.10 1.84 -11.37
CA LYS A 68 -6.97 1.14 -12.33
C LYS A 68 -7.61 -0.09 -11.66
N SER A 69 -8.77 -0.52 -12.12
CA SER A 69 -9.55 -1.61 -11.52
C SER A 69 -8.77 -2.92 -11.41
N ASP A 70 -8.15 -3.34 -12.51
CA ASP A 70 -7.25 -4.50 -12.62
C ASP A 70 -6.09 -4.45 -11.62
N MET A 71 -5.32 -3.37 -11.61
CA MET A 71 -4.19 -3.16 -10.71
C MET A 71 -4.62 -3.09 -9.24
N ARG A 72 -5.82 -2.56 -8.99
CA ARG A 72 -6.40 -2.48 -7.65
C ARG A 72 -6.73 -3.87 -7.11
N GLU A 73 -7.20 -4.78 -7.95
CA GLU A 73 -7.44 -6.17 -7.54
C GLU A 73 -6.13 -6.90 -7.25
N LYS A 74 -5.14 -6.76 -8.14
CA LYS A 74 -3.79 -7.33 -7.97
C LYS A 74 -3.15 -6.87 -6.65
N ILE A 75 -3.10 -5.57 -6.38
CA ILE A 75 -2.49 -5.05 -5.14
C ILE A 75 -3.28 -5.46 -3.90
N LYS A 76 -4.62 -5.61 -3.98
CA LYS A 76 -5.42 -6.12 -2.86
C LYS A 76 -5.06 -7.56 -2.50
N LYS A 77 -4.81 -8.43 -3.49
CA LYS A 77 -4.36 -9.82 -3.24
C LYS A 77 -3.03 -9.83 -2.48
N VAL A 78 -2.06 -9.04 -2.95
CA VAL A 78 -0.76 -8.86 -2.28
C VAL A 78 -0.96 -8.32 -0.86
N MET A 79 -1.74 -7.24 -0.69
CA MET A 79 -2.00 -6.64 0.62
C MET A 79 -2.71 -7.57 1.58
N ARG A 80 -3.65 -8.40 1.10
CA ARG A 80 -4.38 -9.37 1.94
C ARG A 80 -3.46 -10.50 2.43
N TYR A 81 -2.53 -10.94 1.58
CA TYR A 81 -1.56 -11.97 1.93
C TYR A 81 -0.43 -11.43 2.81
N ALA A 82 0.26 -10.39 2.34
CA ALA A 82 1.44 -9.84 2.98
C ALA A 82 1.11 -8.96 4.18
N GLY A 83 -0.06 -8.32 4.22
CA GLY A 83 -0.45 -7.38 5.29
C GLY A 83 -0.33 -7.99 6.69
N PRO A 84 -1.07 -9.06 7.02
CA PRO A 84 -0.95 -9.73 8.31
C PRO A 84 0.47 -10.25 8.57
N ARG A 85 1.13 -10.84 7.57
CA ARG A 85 2.47 -11.44 7.67
C ARG A 85 3.57 -10.41 7.95
N LEU A 86 3.43 -9.22 7.38
CA LEU A 86 4.32 -8.09 7.61
C LEU A 86 4.20 -7.57 9.05
N LEU A 87 2.99 -7.63 9.63
CA LEU A 87 2.75 -7.25 11.02
C LEU A 87 3.45 -8.20 12.02
N PHE A 88 3.58 -9.48 11.67
CA PHE A 88 4.27 -10.48 12.50
C PHE A 88 5.80 -10.32 12.51
N LYS A 89 6.42 -9.75 11.45
CA LYS A 89 7.87 -9.48 11.43
C LYS A 89 8.29 -8.21 12.18
N ARG A 90 7.38 -7.26 12.44
CA ARG A 90 7.66 -5.98 13.13
C ARG A 90 6.52 -5.61 14.11
N PRO A 91 6.41 -6.28 15.28
CA PRO A 91 5.22 -6.24 16.14
C PRO A 91 4.81 -4.84 16.66
N ILE A 92 5.76 -3.91 16.82
CA ILE A 92 5.49 -2.59 17.42
C ILE A 92 4.83 -1.60 16.42
N LEU A 93 5.07 -1.72 15.12
CA LEU A 93 4.41 -0.87 14.10
C LEU A 93 2.96 -1.32 13.84
N SER A 94 2.69 -2.58 14.15
CA SER A 94 1.49 -3.31 13.76
C SER A 94 0.25 -2.92 14.54
N LEU A 95 0.42 -2.68 15.84
CA LEU A 95 -0.68 -2.29 16.71
C LEU A 95 -1.20 -0.90 16.33
N LYS A 96 -0.33 0.08 16.07
CA LYS A 96 -0.73 1.41 15.58
C LYS A 96 -1.49 1.33 14.24
N HIS A 97 -1.05 0.49 13.32
CA HIS A 97 -1.70 0.34 12.02
C HIS A 97 -3.07 -0.34 12.13
N LEU A 98 -3.22 -1.34 13.00
CA LEU A 98 -4.49 -2.03 13.22
C LEU A 98 -5.52 -1.09 13.86
N PHE A 99 -5.15 -0.38 14.92
CA PHE A 99 -6.02 0.61 15.57
C PHE A 99 -6.40 1.74 14.61
N HIS A 100 -5.46 2.25 13.80
CA HIS A 100 -5.76 3.30 12.81
C HIS A 100 -6.66 2.81 11.67
N THR A 101 -6.52 1.55 11.24
CA THR A 101 -7.36 0.98 10.17
C THR A 101 -8.80 0.78 10.64
N ILE A 102 -8.99 0.31 11.87
CA ILE A 102 -10.33 0.15 12.48
C ILE A 102 -10.96 1.53 12.74
N TYR A 103 -10.20 2.48 13.29
CA TYR A 103 -10.67 3.84 13.56
C TYR A 103 -11.03 4.61 12.29
N ALA A 104 -10.22 4.51 11.23
CA ALA A 104 -10.44 5.19 9.94
C ALA A 104 -11.58 4.56 9.11
N LYS A 105 -11.91 3.28 9.31
CA LYS A 105 -13.15 2.69 8.77
C LYS A 105 -14.40 3.33 9.36
N LYS A 106 -14.33 3.75 10.63
CA LYS A 106 -15.44 4.42 11.35
C LYS A 106 -15.50 5.93 11.05
N HIS A 107 -14.37 6.54 10.67
CA HIS A 107 -14.25 7.96 10.30
C HIS A 107 -13.40 8.12 9.02
N PRO A 108 -14.01 8.07 7.82
CA PRO A 108 -13.26 8.15 6.56
C PRO A 108 -12.61 9.53 6.40
N PRO A 109 -11.34 9.60 5.98
CA PRO A 109 -10.67 10.87 5.76
C PRO A 109 -11.30 11.61 4.57
N LYS A 110 -11.54 12.91 4.73
CA LYS A 110 -12.09 13.77 3.66
C LYS A 110 -11.11 13.84 2.45
N PRO A 111 -11.62 13.88 1.22
CA PRO A 111 -10.79 14.11 0.03
C PRO A 111 -10.10 15.49 0.13
N PRO A 112 -8.88 15.65 -0.44
CA PRO A 112 -8.15 16.89 -0.34
C PRO A 112 -8.76 17.91 -1.30
N VAL A 113 -9.43 18.93 -0.76
CA VAL A 113 -9.94 20.11 -1.48
C VAL A 113 -8.79 20.79 -2.23
#